data_AF-A0A951YCU9-F1
#
_entry.id   AF-A0A951YCU9-F1
#
_cell.length_a   1.000
_cell.length_b   1.000
_cell.length_c   1.000
_cell.angle_alpha   90.00
_cell.angle_beta   90.00
_cell.angle_gamma   90.00
#
_symmetry.space_group_name_H-M   'P 1'
#
loop_
_entity.id
_entity.type
_entity.pdbx_description
1 polymer ?
#
loop_
_entity_poly.entity_id
_entity_poly.type
_entity_poly.pdbx_seq_one_letter_code
_entity_poly.pdbx_strand_id
1 'polypeptide(L)'
;MKLVDGSLVATTPYGSITEEAPYSYEQVSGKEVASAYVLNSNELSFSTDAYKGILVIDPVLSWSTFYGGAGYEGLPSQSGAGFDNTGSAGTDTAGNVYLGFITNSNSNIATTGAHQSNYAGNDDCAIVKFNDRGQRRWATYYGGSGREGYSAVAVNAQGDVYCAGQTSSTSGIATTGAHQASHAGVDSFDLFLVMLDSNGTRQWATYYGDTSGSRLDAVSCDNAGNVWFSGWGISVFGTNKN
;
A
#
# COMPACT_ATOMS: atom_id res chain seq x y z
N MET A 1 -24.22 1.79 17.27
CA MET A 1 -23.01 1.29 17.94
C MET A 1 -23.44 0.30 19.01
N LYS A 2 -22.56 -0.63 19.38
CA LYS A 2 -22.77 -1.57 20.50
C LYS A 2 -21.43 -1.92 21.14
N LEU A 3 -21.46 -2.39 22.37
CA LEU A 3 -20.29 -2.99 23.03
C LEU A 3 -20.36 -4.51 22.86
N VAL A 4 -19.24 -5.13 22.50
CA VAL A 4 -19.07 -6.59 22.39
C VAL A 4 -17.75 -6.93 23.05
N ASP A 5 -17.78 -7.69 24.14
CA ASP A 5 -16.59 -8.15 24.87
C ASP A 5 -15.60 -7.03 25.28
N GLY A 6 -16.12 -5.83 25.55
CA GLY A 6 -15.33 -4.64 25.91
C GLY A 6 -14.97 -3.72 24.76
N SER A 7 -15.08 -4.20 23.51
CA SER A 7 -14.78 -3.47 22.28
C SER A 7 -16.01 -2.71 21.78
N LEU A 8 -15.79 -1.55 21.16
CA LEU A 8 -16.83 -0.73 20.54
C LEU A 8 -17.01 -1.11 19.07
N VAL A 9 -18.22 -1.55 18.70
CA VAL A 9 -18.55 -1.90 17.32
C VAL A 9 -19.51 -0.88 16.73
N ALA A 10 -19.08 -0.22 15.66
CA ALA A 10 -19.89 0.68 14.84
C ALA A 10 -20.21 0.03 13.50
N THR A 11 -21.48 -0.31 13.27
CA THR A 11 -21.95 -0.91 12.00
C THR A 11 -22.57 0.16 11.10
N THR A 12 -22.19 0.14 9.84
CA THR A 12 -22.72 0.97 8.75
C THR A 12 -23.20 0.06 7.61
N PRO A 13 -23.89 0.58 6.58
CA PRO A 13 -24.22 -0.20 5.37
C PRO A 13 -22.98 -0.75 4.64
N TYR A 14 -21.81 -0.17 4.86
CA TYR A 14 -20.55 -0.54 4.19
C TYR A 14 -19.68 -1.50 5.01
N GLY A 15 -20.12 -1.91 6.20
CA GLY A 15 -19.38 -2.82 7.07
C GLY A 15 -19.36 -2.37 8.52
N SER A 16 -18.55 -3.04 9.34
CA SER A 16 -18.37 -2.69 10.75
C SER A 16 -16.95 -2.24 11.03
N ILE A 17 -16.82 -1.23 11.87
CA ILE A 17 -15.56 -0.79 12.47
C ILE A 17 -15.59 -1.27 13.91
N THR A 18 -14.51 -1.91 14.35
CA THR A 18 -14.32 -2.35 15.74
C THR A 18 -13.13 -1.59 16.30
N GLU A 19 -13.36 -0.94 17.44
CA GLU A 19 -12.31 -0.39 18.28
C GLU A 19 -12.18 -1.27 19.52
N GLU A 20 -10.97 -1.79 19.79
CA GLU A 20 -10.73 -2.68 20.93
C GLU A 20 -10.89 -1.96 22.26
N ALA A 21 -11.08 -2.72 23.34
CA ALA A 21 -11.16 -2.15 24.69
C ALA A 21 -9.99 -1.17 24.96
N PRO A 22 -10.27 0.02 25.52
CA PRO A 22 -9.25 1.06 25.63
C PRO A 22 -8.14 0.64 26.60
N TYR A 23 -6.89 0.89 26.21
CA TYR A 23 -5.73 0.78 27.10
C TYR A 23 -5.38 2.16 27.64
N SER A 24 -5.29 2.29 28.96
CA SER A 24 -5.03 3.58 29.60
C SER A 24 -3.89 3.52 30.60
N TYR A 25 -3.12 4.60 30.69
CA TYR A 25 -2.01 4.71 31.62
C TYR A 25 -1.74 6.15 32.05
N GLU A 26 -1.16 6.33 33.23
CA GLU A 26 -0.67 7.63 33.71
C GLU A 26 0.58 8.07 32.92
N GLN A 27 0.55 9.25 32.28
CA GLN A 27 1.59 9.69 31.34
C GLN A 27 3.01 9.70 31.94
N VAL A 28 3.13 10.05 33.23
CA VAL A 28 4.43 10.20 33.90
C VAL A 28 4.94 8.90 34.49
N SER A 29 4.07 8.11 35.14
CA SER A 29 4.46 6.90 35.85
C SER A 29 4.47 5.66 34.95
N GLY A 30 3.75 5.70 33.82
CA GLY A 30 3.48 4.53 32.98
C GLY A 30 2.57 3.49 33.65
N LYS A 31 1.99 3.81 34.82
CA LYS A 31 1.11 2.89 35.54
C LYS A 31 -0.18 2.73 34.75
N GLU A 32 -0.52 1.49 34.44
CA GLU A 32 -1.81 1.12 33.84
C GLU A 32 -2.98 1.53 34.75
N VAL A 33 -4.03 2.05 34.13
CA VAL A 33 -5.29 2.43 34.77
C VAL A 33 -6.39 1.70 34.02
N ALA A 34 -7.17 0.88 34.73
CA ALA A 34 -8.25 0.15 34.10
C ALA A 34 -9.26 1.14 33.48
N SER A 35 -9.64 0.89 32.23
CA SER A 35 -10.59 1.71 31.49
C SER A 35 -11.55 0.86 30.67
N ALA A 36 -12.75 1.37 30.40
CA ALA A 36 -13.71 0.72 29.52
C ALA A 36 -14.58 1.74 28.79
N TYR A 37 -15.09 1.37 27.61
CA TYR A 37 -16.17 2.10 26.96
C TYR A 37 -17.47 1.97 27.75
N VAL A 38 -18.21 3.06 27.85
CA VAL A 38 -19.58 3.10 28.36
C VAL A 38 -20.45 3.72 27.28
N LEU A 39 -21.46 2.99 26.83
CA LEU A 39 -22.38 3.44 25.78
C LEU A 39 -23.78 3.63 26.37
N ASN A 40 -24.21 4.89 26.49
CA ASN A 40 -25.53 5.27 26.99
C ASN A 40 -26.35 5.92 25.87
N SER A 41 -27.23 5.15 25.23
CA SER A 41 -27.98 5.59 24.05
C SER A 41 -27.07 6.10 22.92
N ASN A 42 -26.91 7.42 22.81
CA ASN A 42 -26.09 8.09 21.80
C ASN A 42 -24.81 8.72 22.37
N GLU A 43 -24.55 8.53 23.67
CA GLU A 43 -23.36 9.05 24.35
C GLU A 43 -22.36 7.91 24.56
N LEU A 44 -21.18 8.04 23.95
CA LEU A 44 -20.03 7.20 24.21
C LEU A 44 -19.11 7.93 25.19
N SER A 45 -18.80 7.30 26.32
CA SER A 45 -17.88 7.80 27.33
C SER A 45 -16.91 6.71 27.78
N PHE A 46 -15.97 7.09 28.65
CA PHE A 46 -15.00 6.18 29.25
C PHE A 46 -15.27 6.09 30.75
N SER A 47 -15.29 4.88 31.30
CA SER A 47 -15.09 4.66 32.74
C SER A 47 -13.62 4.40 32.99
N THR A 48 -13.05 4.99 34.04
CA THR A 48 -11.65 4.79 34.42
C THR A 48 -11.54 4.56 35.92
N ASP A 49 -10.57 3.75 36.34
CA ASP A 49 -10.12 3.72 37.72
C ASP A 49 -9.49 5.07 38.12
N ALA A 50 -9.27 5.25 39.43
CA ALA A 50 -8.63 6.46 39.94
C ALA A 50 -7.16 6.58 39.45
N TYR A 51 -6.82 7.75 38.93
CA TYR A 51 -5.48 8.09 38.43
C TYR A 51 -4.99 9.43 38.98
N LYS A 52 -3.67 9.68 38.87
CA LYS A 52 -3.04 10.95 39.24
C LYS A 52 -2.38 11.61 38.03
N GLY A 53 -2.71 12.87 37.78
CA GLY A 53 -2.11 13.64 36.68
C GLY A 53 -2.83 13.42 35.35
N ILE A 54 -2.07 13.29 34.26
CA ILE A 54 -2.61 13.10 32.91
C ILE A 54 -2.80 11.60 32.65
N LEU A 55 -4.04 11.21 32.34
CA LEU A 55 -4.35 9.89 31.82
C LEU A 55 -4.24 9.91 30.29
N VAL A 56 -3.45 9.01 29.74
CA VAL A 56 -3.42 8.71 28.31
C VAL A 56 -4.36 7.53 28.08
N ILE A 57 -5.28 7.67 27.12
CA ILE A 57 -6.13 6.59 26.62
C ILE A 57 -5.69 6.34 25.19
N ASP A 58 -5.06 5.19 24.94
CA ASP A 58 -4.48 4.84 23.65
C ASP A 58 -5.21 3.60 23.10
N PRO A 59 -5.56 3.55 21.81
CA PRO A 59 -5.99 2.31 21.16
C PRO A 59 -4.95 1.19 21.33
N VAL A 60 -5.44 -0.05 21.34
CA VAL A 60 -4.58 -1.23 21.41
C VAL A 60 -3.91 -1.44 20.05
N LEU A 61 -2.58 -1.45 20.03
CA LEU A 61 -1.82 -1.81 18.84
C LEU A 61 -2.04 -3.30 18.51
N SER A 62 -2.80 -3.58 17.45
CA SER A 62 -3.04 -4.96 16.99
C SER A 62 -1.74 -5.64 16.52
N TRP A 63 -1.01 -4.97 15.63
CA TRP A 63 0.34 -5.36 15.25
C TRP A 63 1.07 -4.17 14.65
N SER A 64 2.40 -4.22 14.72
CA SER A 64 3.30 -3.38 13.93
C SER A 64 4.45 -4.24 13.44
N THR A 65 5.08 -3.82 12.35
CA THR A 65 6.28 -4.46 11.84
C THR A 65 7.16 -3.41 11.17
N PHE A 66 8.43 -3.74 10.97
CA PHE A 66 9.33 -2.98 10.12
C PHE A 66 9.63 -3.80 8.87
N TYR A 67 9.68 -3.13 7.72
CA TYR A 67 9.92 -3.79 6.46
C TYR A 67 10.80 -2.96 5.54
N GLY A 68 11.97 -3.50 5.21
CA GLY A 68 12.99 -2.82 4.42
C GLY A 68 14.34 -3.53 4.49
N GLY A 69 15.26 -3.08 3.65
CA GLY A 69 16.64 -3.56 3.58
C GLY A 69 17.64 -2.56 4.12
N ALA A 70 18.88 -2.64 3.64
CA ALA A 70 19.97 -1.74 4.04
C ALA A 70 19.96 -0.40 3.26
N GLY A 71 19.16 -0.31 2.20
CA GLY A 71 18.93 0.90 1.41
C GLY A 71 17.79 1.74 1.97
N TYR A 72 17.18 2.56 1.12
CA TYR A 72 15.94 3.26 1.44
C TYR A 72 14.72 2.50 0.92
N GLU A 73 13.61 2.71 1.63
CA GLU A 73 12.26 2.33 1.23
C GLU A 73 11.41 3.60 1.22
N GLY A 74 11.04 4.04 0.02
CA GLY A 74 10.56 5.37 -0.29
C GLY A 74 11.68 6.27 -0.82
N LEU A 75 11.40 7.05 -1.87
CA LEU A 75 12.38 7.98 -2.42
C LEU A 75 12.77 9.02 -1.35
N PRO A 76 14.07 9.31 -1.14
CA PRO A 76 14.45 10.57 -0.55
C PRO A 76 13.97 11.68 -1.48
N SER A 77 13.48 12.79 -0.92
CA SER A 77 12.94 13.98 -1.59
C SER A 77 13.95 14.75 -2.48
N GLN A 78 14.64 14.05 -3.38
CA GLN A 78 15.72 14.57 -4.23
C GLN A 78 15.24 15.06 -5.59
N SER A 79 14.00 15.49 -5.70
CA SER A 79 13.66 16.48 -6.72
C SER A 79 12.73 17.48 -6.07
N GLY A 80 13.05 18.76 -6.16
CA GLY A 80 12.20 19.87 -5.72
C GLY A 80 10.90 19.98 -6.51
N ALA A 81 10.25 18.85 -6.80
CA ALA A 81 9.05 18.67 -7.59
C ALA A 81 7.82 18.29 -6.73
N GLY A 82 7.90 18.39 -5.39
CA GLY A 82 6.76 18.18 -4.49
C GLY A 82 6.29 16.72 -4.42
N PHE A 83 7.23 15.79 -4.42
CA PHE A 83 6.95 14.35 -4.48
C PHE A 83 6.69 13.77 -3.09
N ASP A 84 5.48 13.94 -2.59
CA ASP A 84 5.09 13.50 -1.24
C ASP A 84 4.57 12.05 -1.16
N ASN A 85 4.55 11.28 -2.26
CA ASN A 85 3.98 9.92 -2.24
C ASN A 85 4.84 8.88 -2.99
N THR A 86 5.79 8.26 -2.30
CA THR A 86 6.73 7.29 -2.88
C THR A 86 6.26 5.83 -2.75
N GLY A 87 5.07 5.66 -2.19
CA GLY A 87 4.42 4.38 -1.98
C GLY A 87 2.93 4.57 -1.70
N SER A 88 2.23 3.46 -1.50
CA SER A 88 0.81 3.41 -1.22
C SER A 88 0.49 2.13 -0.46
N ALA A 89 -0.67 2.10 0.20
CA ALA A 89 -1.17 0.95 0.89
C ALA A 89 -2.60 0.62 0.46
N GLY A 90 -2.93 -0.66 0.40
CA GLY A 90 -4.28 -1.17 0.15
C GLY A 90 -4.59 -2.37 1.03
N THR A 91 -5.86 -2.71 1.16
CA THR A 91 -6.32 -3.89 1.93
C THR A 91 -7.30 -4.71 1.13
N ASP A 92 -7.36 -6.02 1.42
CA ASP A 92 -8.43 -6.89 0.93
C ASP A 92 -9.48 -7.16 2.03
N THR A 93 -10.57 -7.84 1.66
CA THR A 93 -11.66 -8.16 2.59
C THR A 93 -11.27 -9.19 3.66
N ALA A 94 -10.12 -9.87 3.52
CA ALA A 94 -9.58 -10.77 4.52
C ALA A 94 -8.66 -10.05 5.52
N GLY A 95 -8.51 -8.72 5.41
CA GLY A 95 -7.66 -7.92 6.29
C GLY A 95 -6.18 -8.02 5.96
N ASN A 96 -5.80 -8.59 4.80
CA ASN A 96 -4.41 -8.53 4.36
C ASN A 96 -4.07 -7.08 3.96
N VAL A 97 -2.84 -6.67 4.27
CA VAL A 97 -2.31 -5.34 3.94
C VAL A 97 -1.30 -5.49 2.81
N TYR A 98 -1.43 -4.63 1.80
CA TYR A 98 -0.55 -4.57 0.65
C TYR A 98 0.14 -3.23 0.63
N LEU A 99 1.45 -3.22 0.45
CA LEU A 99 2.23 -1.98 0.29
C LEU A 99 2.92 -1.99 -1.07
N GLY A 100 2.81 -0.88 -1.78
CA GLY A 100 3.70 -0.52 -2.88
C GLY A 100 4.66 0.55 -2.40
N PHE A 101 5.94 0.43 -2.70
CA PHE A 101 6.93 1.48 -2.42
C PHE A 101 8.12 1.37 -3.39
N ILE A 102 8.96 2.40 -3.45
CA ILE A 102 10.24 2.35 -4.17
C ILE A 102 11.35 1.92 -3.24
N THR A 103 12.33 1.18 -3.73
CA THR A 103 13.50 0.82 -2.93
C THR A 103 14.75 0.72 -3.78
N ASN A 104 15.91 1.00 -3.17
CA ASN A 104 17.21 0.63 -3.70
C ASN A 104 17.89 -0.48 -2.87
N SER A 105 17.15 -1.07 -1.93
CA SER A 105 17.60 -2.22 -1.18
C SER A 105 17.69 -3.42 -2.09
N ASN A 106 18.84 -4.11 -2.05
CA ASN A 106 19.08 -5.34 -2.82
C ASN A 106 18.83 -6.62 -2.00
N SER A 107 18.36 -6.49 -0.75
CA SER A 107 18.14 -7.59 0.19
C SER A 107 16.96 -7.26 1.12
N ASN A 108 16.42 -8.30 1.76
CA ASN A 108 15.27 -8.24 2.67
C ASN A 108 13.92 -7.79 2.07
N ILE A 109 13.85 -7.52 0.77
CA ILE A 109 12.58 -7.25 0.08
C ILE A 109 11.96 -8.53 -0.47
N ALA A 110 12.39 -9.08 -1.60
CA ALA A 110 11.66 -10.17 -2.23
C ALA A 110 11.65 -11.48 -1.40
N THR A 111 10.54 -12.22 -1.48
CA THR A 111 10.43 -13.59 -0.97
C THR A 111 10.99 -14.60 -1.97
N THR A 112 11.40 -15.78 -1.49
CA THR A 112 11.80 -16.88 -2.38
C THR A 112 10.65 -17.25 -3.32
N GLY A 113 10.95 -17.34 -4.63
CA GLY A 113 9.94 -17.64 -5.65
C GLY A 113 9.06 -16.46 -6.07
N ALA A 114 9.38 -15.24 -5.63
CA ALA A 114 8.70 -14.03 -6.09
C ALA A 114 8.80 -13.83 -7.60
N HIS A 115 7.89 -13.03 -8.16
CA HIS A 115 7.90 -12.64 -9.57
C HIS A 115 9.27 -12.09 -10.00
N GLN A 116 9.84 -11.19 -9.21
CA GLN A 116 11.19 -10.67 -9.35
C GLN A 116 11.90 -10.74 -7.99
N SER A 117 12.87 -11.65 -7.90
CA SER A 117 13.62 -11.90 -6.66
C SER A 117 14.80 -10.96 -6.44
N ASN A 118 15.26 -10.29 -7.50
CA ASN A 118 16.44 -9.45 -7.48
C ASN A 118 16.10 -8.05 -7.96
N TYR A 119 16.70 -7.09 -7.29
CA TYR A 119 16.76 -5.69 -7.69
C TYR A 119 17.48 -5.54 -9.03
N ALA A 120 16.88 -4.83 -9.99
CA ALA A 120 17.33 -4.80 -11.39
C ALA A 120 17.89 -3.45 -11.86
N GLY A 121 17.60 -2.35 -11.17
CA GLY A 121 17.93 -0.99 -11.61
C GLY A 121 18.62 -0.12 -10.57
N ASN A 122 18.39 1.19 -10.69
CA ASN A 122 18.85 2.21 -9.73
C ASN A 122 17.82 2.54 -8.65
N ASP A 123 16.57 2.19 -8.92
CA ASP A 123 15.41 2.26 -8.05
C ASP A 123 14.37 1.29 -8.63
N ASP A 124 13.86 0.35 -7.86
CA ASP A 124 12.80 -0.57 -8.31
C ASP A 124 11.56 -0.33 -7.46
N CYS A 125 10.38 -0.58 -8.03
CA CYS A 125 9.19 -0.75 -7.20
C CYS A 125 9.32 -2.05 -6.40
N ALA A 126 8.71 -2.07 -5.22
CA ALA A 126 8.49 -3.25 -4.42
C ALA A 126 7.02 -3.32 -4.06
N ILE A 127 6.48 -4.54 -4.09
CA ILE A 127 5.11 -4.84 -3.70
C ILE A 127 5.17 -5.95 -2.66
N VAL A 128 4.53 -5.76 -1.51
CA VAL A 128 4.51 -6.71 -0.40
C VAL A 128 3.10 -6.93 0.10
N LYS A 129 2.80 -8.17 0.49
CA LYS A 129 1.58 -8.57 1.19
C LYS A 129 1.89 -9.03 2.61
N PHE A 130 1.19 -8.49 3.59
CA PHE A 130 1.10 -8.97 4.96
C PHE A 130 -0.31 -9.51 5.23
N ASN A 131 -0.44 -10.49 6.13
CA ASN A 131 -1.76 -10.86 6.64
C ASN A 131 -2.24 -9.91 7.75
N ASP A 132 -3.45 -10.15 8.21
CA ASP A 132 -4.13 -9.48 9.34
C ASP A 132 -3.36 -9.53 10.67
N ARG A 133 -2.26 -10.30 10.74
CA ARG A 133 -1.37 -10.44 11.89
C ARG A 133 0.03 -9.87 11.65
N GLY A 134 0.23 -9.11 10.56
CA GLY A 134 1.52 -8.50 10.22
C GLY A 134 2.58 -9.48 9.70
N GLN A 135 2.21 -10.71 9.35
CA GLN A 135 3.14 -11.70 8.80
C GLN A 135 3.26 -11.54 7.29
N ARG A 136 4.48 -11.34 6.79
CA ARG A 136 4.75 -11.24 5.35
C ARG A 136 4.38 -12.55 4.64
N ARG A 137 3.48 -12.46 3.66
CA ARG A 137 3.01 -13.58 2.84
C ARG A 137 3.86 -13.75 1.59
N TRP A 138 4.09 -12.64 0.89
CA TRP A 138 4.98 -12.56 -0.26
C TRP A 138 5.46 -11.14 -0.44
N ALA A 139 6.57 -10.98 -1.16
CA ALA A 139 7.03 -9.69 -1.65
C ALA A 139 7.82 -9.88 -2.93
N THR A 140 7.76 -8.90 -3.82
CA THR A 140 8.48 -8.91 -5.10
C THR A 140 9.04 -7.53 -5.38
N TYR A 141 10.18 -7.48 -6.07
CA TYR A 141 10.54 -6.28 -6.82
C TYR A 141 9.64 -6.18 -8.05
N TYR A 142 9.62 -5.00 -8.66
CA TYR A 142 9.00 -4.75 -9.94
C TYR A 142 9.75 -3.62 -10.63
N GLY A 143 10.52 -3.96 -11.66
CA GLY A 143 11.36 -2.99 -12.33
C GLY A 143 12.18 -3.56 -13.47
N GLY A 144 13.01 -2.69 -14.05
CA GLY A 144 13.94 -3.04 -15.11
C GLY A 144 15.32 -2.45 -14.87
N SER A 145 16.11 -2.28 -15.92
CA SER A 145 17.48 -1.75 -15.81
C SER A 145 17.54 -0.25 -15.48
N GLY A 146 16.41 0.46 -15.54
CA GLY A 146 16.30 1.90 -15.37
C GLY A 146 16.01 2.30 -13.93
N ARG A 147 15.22 3.35 -13.78
CA ARG A 147 14.63 3.77 -12.51
C ARG A 147 13.13 3.60 -12.59
N GLU A 148 12.57 3.03 -11.55
CA GLU A 148 11.16 3.09 -11.25
C GLU A 148 10.92 4.15 -10.16
N GLY A 149 9.77 4.81 -10.24
CA GLY A 149 9.37 5.85 -9.30
C GLY A 149 7.86 5.80 -9.10
N TYR A 150 7.38 6.14 -7.90
CA TYR A 150 5.98 5.98 -7.50
C TYR A 150 5.49 4.53 -7.58
N SER A 151 4.94 4.02 -6.48
CA SER A 151 4.38 2.67 -6.43
C SER A 151 3.03 2.73 -5.76
N ALA A 152 2.01 3.09 -6.55
CA ALA A 152 0.63 3.15 -6.09
C ALA A 152 0.00 1.77 -6.23
N VAL A 153 -0.74 1.32 -5.21
CA VAL A 153 -1.40 0.01 -5.21
C VAL A 153 -2.90 0.15 -5.02
N ALA A 154 -3.66 -0.65 -5.76
CA ALA A 154 -5.09 -0.89 -5.55
C ALA A 154 -5.32 -2.39 -5.49
N VAL A 155 -6.23 -2.83 -4.61
CA VAL A 155 -6.51 -4.26 -4.38
C VAL A 155 -8.00 -4.49 -4.45
N ASN A 156 -8.43 -5.51 -5.18
CA ASN A 156 -9.84 -5.90 -5.26
C ASN A 156 -10.21 -6.91 -4.17
N ALA A 157 -11.49 -7.24 -4.02
CA ALA A 157 -11.97 -8.22 -3.04
C ALA A 157 -11.40 -9.64 -3.21
N GLN A 158 -10.93 -9.99 -4.41
CA GLN A 158 -10.29 -11.27 -4.73
C GLN A 158 -8.81 -11.30 -4.32
N GLY A 159 -8.25 -10.15 -3.93
CA GLY A 159 -6.86 -9.99 -3.55
C GLY A 159 -5.92 -9.80 -4.74
N ASP A 160 -6.45 -9.56 -5.95
CA ASP A 160 -5.65 -9.12 -7.09
C ASP A 160 -5.13 -7.72 -6.84
N VAL A 161 -3.87 -7.50 -7.20
CA VAL A 161 -3.13 -6.27 -6.91
C VAL A 161 -2.81 -5.56 -8.21
N TYR A 162 -3.28 -4.33 -8.34
CA TYR A 162 -2.92 -3.42 -9.42
C TYR A 162 -1.87 -2.46 -8.88
N CYS A 163 -0.67 -2.51 -9.42
CA CYS A 163 0.38 -1.56 -9.11
C CYS A 163 0.64 -0.66 -10.31
N ALA A 164 0.63 0.64 -10.09
CA ALA A 164 0.99 1.63 -11.09
C ALA A 164 2.18 2.45 -10.61
N GLY A 165 3.02 2.84 -11.56
CA GLY A 165 4.20 3.64 -11.28
C GLY A 165 4.74 4.32 -12.51
N GLN A 166 5.89 4.93 -12.37
CA GLN A 166 6.72 5.49 -13.43
C GLN A 166 7.92 4.58 -13.67
N THR A 167 8.42 4.55 -14.89
CA THR A 167 9.58 3.77 -15.29
C THR A 167 10.35 4.46 -16.42
N SER A 168 11.68 4.51 -16.29
CA SER A 168 12.59 4.78 -17.40
C SER A 168 13.20 3.49 -17.97
N SER A 169 12.74 2.34 -17.49
CA SER A 169 13.19 1.03 -17.96
C SER A 169 12.56 0.69 -19.31
N THR A 170 13.39 0.34 -20.28
CA THR A 170 12.97 -0.07 -21.63
C THR A 170 12.63 -1.56 -21.74
N SER A 171 12.84 -2.33 -20.67
CA SER A 171 12.53 -3.76 -20.58
C SER A 171 12.18 -4.17 -19.15
N GLY A 172 11.66 -5.38 -18.96
CA GLY A 172 11.28 -5.93 -17.64
C GLY A 172 9.85 -5.61 -17.19
N ILE A 173 9.25 -4.57 -17.78
CA ILE A 173 7.94 -4.05 -17.35
C ILE A 173 6.77 -4.75 -18.04
N ALA A 174 6.61 -4.67 -19.37
CA ALA A 174 5.41 -5.12 -20.04
C ALA A 174 5.39 -6.63 -20.33
N THR A 175 4.20 -7.23 -20.37
CA THR A 175 3.98 -8.60 -20.87
C THR A 175 3.82 -8.62 -22.39
N THR A 176 4.04 -9.79 -23.01
CA THR A 176 3.77 -9.97 -24.43
C THR A 176 2.30 -9.69 -24.75
N GLY A 177 2.04 -8.93 -25.81
CA GLY A 177 0.68 -8.55 -26.21
C GLY A 177 0.04 -7.44 -25.37
N ALA A 178 0.81 -6.75 -24.53
CA ALA A 178 0.35 -5.61 -23.76
C ALA A 178 -0.17 -4.46 -24.64
N HIS A 179 -1.02 -3.62 -24.07
CA HIS A 179 -1.54 -2.40 -24.69
C HIS A 179 -0.41 -1.53 -25.27
N GLN A 180 0.64 -1.30 -24.48
CA GLN A 180 1.90 -0.72 -24.91
C GLN A 180 3.04 -1.61 -24.41
N ALA A 181 3.70 -2.27 -25.36
CA ALA A 181 4.75 -3.26 -25.07
C ALA A 181 6.15 -2.66 -24.87
N SER A 182 6.33 -1.35 -25.11
CA SER A 182 7.64 -0.70 -25.07
C SER A 182 7.55 0.71 -24.52
N HIS A 183 8.60 1.11 -23.82
CA HIS A 183 8.81 2.48 -23.36
C HIS A 183 8.90 3.44 -24.56
N ALA A 184 8.09 4.50 -24.54
CA ALA A 184 7.99 5.52 -25.59
C ALA A 184 8.78 6.80 -25.27
N GLY A 185 9.03 7.07 -23.98
CA GLY A 185 9.83 8.20 -23.52
C GLY A 185 11.25 8.23 -24.08
N VAL A 186 11.74 9.43 -24.42
CA VAL A 186 13.14 9.69 -24.74
C VAL A 186 13.73 10.47 -23.58
N ASP A 187 14.64 9.85 -22.83
CA ASP A 187 15.24 10.41 -21.61
C ASP A 187 14.20 10.87 -20.56
N SER A 188 13.04 10.21 -20.52
CA SER A 188 11.92 10.53 -19.63
C SER A 188 11.37 9.28 -18.93
N PHE A 189 10.29 9.45 -18.16
CA PHE A 189 9.55 8.36 -17.54
C PHE A 189 8.24 8.13 -18.29
N ASP A 190 7.94 6.88 -18.59
CA ASP A 190 6.58 6.42 -18.91
C ASP A 190 5.91 5.95 -17.63
N LEU A 191 4.60 5.79 -17.67
CA LEU A 191 3.91 5.01 -16.66
C LEU A 191 3.99 3.52 -16.97
N PHE A 192 3.78 2.72 -15.94
CA PHE A 192 3.44 1.33 -16.08
C PHE A 192 2.22 0.99 -15.24
N LEU A 193 1.53 -0.06 -15.64
CA LEU A 193 0.48 -0.71 -14.87
C LEU A 193 0.74 -2.22 -14.90
N VAL A 194 0.77 -2.85 -13.73
CA VAL A 194 0.87 -4.31 -13.58
C VAL A 194 -0.28 -4.83 -12.74
N MET A 195 -0.76 -6.01 -13.09
CA MET A 195 -1.66 -6.80 -12.27
C MET A 195 -0.97 -8.08 -11.79
N LEU A 196 -0.94 -8.25 -10.47
CA LEU A 196 -0.51 -9.48 -9.79
C LEU A 196 -1.74 -10.19 -9.21
N ASP A 197 -1.75 -11.51 -9.23
CA ASP A 197 -2.76 -12.28 -8.49
C ASP A 197 -2.52 -12.22 -6.97
N SER A 198 -3.44 -12.83 -6.21
CA SER A 198 -3.36 -12.89 -4.74
C SER A 198 -2.08 -13.53 -4.17
N ASN A 199 -1.34 -14.28 -5.00
CA ASN A 199 -0.08 -14.94 -4.66
C ASN A 199 1.16 -14.14 -5.10
N GLY A 200 0.96 -12.96 -5.70
CA GLY A 200 2.05 -12.11 -6.20
C GLY A 200 2.56 -12.52 -7.58
N THR A 201 1.81 -13.34 -8.34
CA THR A 201 2.19 -13.74 -9.69
C THR A 201 1.67 -12.75 -10.71
N ARG A 202 2.56 -12.22 -11.57
CA ARG A 202 2.19 -11.29 -12.65
C ARG A 202 1.29 -11.94 -13.68
N GLN A 203 0.10 -11.38 -13.85
CA GLN A 203 -0.86 -11.80 -14.87
C GLN A 203 -0.66 -11.02 -16.17
N TRP A 204 -0.55 -9.70 -16.07
CA TRP A 204 -0.26 -8.82 -17.21
C TRP A 204 0.40 -7.54 -16.74
N ALA A 205 1.09 -6.88 -17.66
CA ALA A 205 1.64 -5.55 -17.42
C ALA A 205 1.81 -4.79 -18.74
N THR A 206 1.74 -3.46 -18.67
CA THR A 206 1.85 -2.60 -19.82
C THR A 206 2.55 -1.30 -19.46
N TYR A 207 3.23 -0.70 -20.42
CA TYR A 207 3.59 0.71 -20.37
C TYR A 207 2.35 1.58 -20.63
N TYR A 208 2.45 2.85 -20.29
CA TYR A 208 1.55 3.92 -20.72
C TYR A 208 2.34 5.23 -20.79
N GLY A 209 2.50 5.78 -21.98
CA GLY A 209 3.19 7.04 -22.17
C GLY A 209 3.32 7.41 -23.62
N ASP A 210 3.83 8.61 -23.86
CA ASP A 210 4.23 9.06 -25.18
C ASP A 210 5.69 9.55 -25.13
N THR A 211 6.15 10.27 -26.15
CA THR A 211 7.53 10.77 -26.18
C THR A 211 7.83 11.79 -25.08
N SER A 212 6.80 12.38 -24.46
CA SER A 212 6.92 13.30 -23.32
C SER A 212 6.81 12.55 -22.00
N GLY A 213 7.50 13.03 -20.96
CA GLY A 213 7.47 12.38 -19.65
C GLY A 213 6.07 12.37 -19.04
N SER A 214 5.65 11.22 -18.52
CA SER A 214 4.38 11.00 -17.84
C SER A 214 4.55 10.93 -16.32
N ARG A 215 3.52 11.32 -15.56
CA ARG A 215 3.47 11.26 -14.08
C ARG A 215 2.20 10.60 -13.59
N LEU A 216 2.32 9.72 -12.60
CA LEU A 216 1.19 9.06 -11.95
C LEU A 216 0.68 9.90 -10.79
N ASP A 217 -0.64 10.04 -10.67
CA ASP A 217 -1.30 10.63 -9.51
C ASP A 217 -1.89 9.54 -8.60
N ALA A 218 -2.64 8.58 -9.16
CA ALA A 218 -3.34 7.55 -8.39
C ALA A 218 -3.69 6.32 -9.22
N VAL A 219 -3.97 5.21 -8.54
CA VAL A 219 -4.60 4.00 -9.10
C VAL A 219 -5.74 3.55 -8.17
N SER A 220 -6.82 3.04 -8.76
CA SER A 220 -7.97 2.47 -8.04
C SER A 220 -8.56 1.32 -8.85
N CYS A 221 -9.28 0.43 -8.18
CA CYS A 221 -9.98 -0.66 -8.84
C CYS A 221 -11.34 -0.92 -8.18
N ASP A 222 -12.22 -1.62 -8.89
CA ASP A 222 -13.46 -2.14 -8.33
C ASP A 222 -13.37 -3.65 -8.06
N ASN A 223 -14.39 -4.20 -7.40
CA ASN A 223 -14.47 -5.63 -7.09
C ASN A 223 -14.70 -6.53 -8.32
N ALA A 224 -14.94 -5.94 -9.51
CA ALA A 224 -15.01 -6.67 -10.77
C ALA A 224 -13.65 -6.69 -11.50
N GLY A 225 -12.62 -6.06 -10.93
CA GLY A 225 -11.28 -5.99 -11.49
C GLY A 225 -11.11 -4.93 -12.59
N ASN A 226 -12.06 -3.99 -12.72
CA ASN A 226 -11.85 -2.80 -13.53
C ASN A 226 -10.85 -1.90 -12.81
N VAL A 227 -9.90 -1.34 -13.55
CA VAL A 227 -8.81 -0.51 -13.01
C VAL A 227 -8.82 0.86 -13.67
N TRP A 228 -8.62 1.89 -12.86
CA TRP A 228 -8.46 3.27 -13.28
C TRP A 228 -7.19 3.84 -12.67
N PHE A 229 -6.41 4.54 -13.47
CA PHE A 229 -5.26 5.31 -12.99
C PHE A 229 -5.28 6.69 -13.66
N SER A 230 -4.72 7.68 -12.97
CA SER A 230 -4.70 9.08 -13.41
C SER A 230 -3.30 9.65 -13.34
N GLY A 231 -3.04 10.71 -14.09
CA GLY A 231 -1.72 11.30 -14.18
C GLY A 231 -1.62 12.41 -15.22
N TRP A 232 -0.44 13.05 -15.29
CA TRP A 232 -0.11 14.12 -16.23
C TRP A 232 0.83 13.60 -17.31
N GLY A 233 0.75 14.15 -18.53
CA GLY A 233 1.53 13.65 -19.68
C GLY A 233 0.97 12.37 -20.30
N ILE A 234 -0.15 11.87 -19.78
CA ILE A 234 -0.93 10.79 -20.39
C ILE A 234 -1.89 11.41 -21.42
N SER A 235 -1.62 11.23 -22.71
CA SER A 235 -2.55 11.64 -23.77
C SER A 235 -3.76 10.70 -23.93
N VAL A 236 -3.84 9.59 -23.17
CA VAL A 236 -4.91 8.59 -23.27
C VAL A 236 -5.32 8.06 -21.88
N PHE A 237 -6.51 8.42 -21.38
CA PHE A 237 -7.07 7.78 -20.18
C PHE A 237 -7.37 6.30 -20.51
N GLY A 238 -6.52 5.39 -20.04
CA GLY A 238 -6.67 3.96 -20.27
C GLY A 238 -7.69 3.34 -19.32
N THR A 239 -8.79 2.80 -19.85
CA THR A 239 -9.53 1.72 -19.19
C THR A 239 -9.07 0.42 -19.80
N ASN A 240 -8.78 -0.60 -18.97
CA ASN A 240 -8.44 -1.93 -19.47
C ASN A 240 -9.72 -2.64 -19.98
N LYS A 241 -10.21 -2.22 -21.14
CA LYS A 241 -11.21 -2.95 -21.92
C LYS A 241 -10.68 -3.13 -23.34
N ASN A 242 -9.85 -4.15 -23.51
CA ASN A 242 -9.96 -5.20 -24.53
C ASN A 242 -8.74 -6.12 -24.49
#